data_AF-U3PXW1-F1
#
_entry.id   AF-U3PXW1-F1
#
_cell.length_a   1.000
_cell.length_b   1.000
_cell.length_c   1.000
_cell.angle_alpha   90.00
_cell.angle_beta   90.00
_cell.angle_gamma   90.00
#
_symmetry.space_group_name_H-M   'P 1'
#
loop_
_entity.id
_entity.type
_entity.pdbx_description
1 polymer ?
#
loop_
_entity_poly.entity_id
_entity_poly.type
_entity_poly.pdbx_seq_one_letter_code
_entity_poly.pdbx_strand_id
1 'polypeptide(L)'
;RCGSEVFQEVLGRQFLPLETCLSQQCKSQRSKGKLHRQTRGSKMNKFQEIKLQELSDQVSMGDIPRSLSVHCYETLTRQAKPGDIIEVTGVFLPSPFTGWRAYRAGLLADVYLEANEISQDKRQYETVQSDERDDAKIKQSIKQLLSNSEDIVGQLASSIAPEIYGLDDVKRALLLQLVGAPKCTTSDGMKIRGDIHLCLMGDPGVAKSQLLRFVSKIAPRGVYTTGRGSSGVGLTASVVRDALTGELVLEGGALVLSDNGVCCIDEFDKMDENDRTAI
;
A
#
# COMPACT_ATOMS: atom_id res chain seq x y z
N ARG A 1 33.25 -29.03 24.35
CA ARG A 1 33.81 -29.81 25.50
C ARG A 1 32.71 -30.31 26.43
N CYS A 2 31.75 -29.48 26.86
CA CYS A 2 30.58 -29.92 27.64
C CYS A 2 29.36 -30.36 26.80
N GLY A 3 29.27 -29.98 25.52
CA GLY A 3 28.13 -30.32 24.65
C GLY A 3 26.78 -29.72 25.08
N SER A 4 26.76 -28.92 26.15
CA SER A 4 25.54 -28.32 26.69
C SER A 4 25.04 -27.18 25.82
N GLU A 5 23.76 -27.23 25.47
CA GLU A 5 23.05 -26.15 24.80
C GLU A 5 22.58 -25.12 25.84
N VAL A 6 22.80 -23.83 25.55
CA VAL A 6 22.38 -22.72 26.40
C VAL A 6 21.47 -21.83 25.57
N PHE A 7 20.26 -21.61 26.06
CA PHE A 7 19.28 -20.72 25.44
C PHE A 7 19.31 -19.36 26.14
N GLN A 8 19.41 -18.30 25.35
CA GLN A 8 19.33 -16.91 25.81
C GLN A 8 18.12 -16.27 25.14
N GLU A 9 17.17 -15.80 25.93
CA GLU A 9 16.05 -15.01 25.42
C GLU A 9 16.52 -13.61 25.03
N VAL A 10 16.11 -13.15 23.85
CA VAL A 10 16.43 -11.83 23.33
C VAL A 10 15.19 -10.95 23.48
N LEU A 11 15.21 -10.08 24.50
CA LEU A 11 14.08 -9.19 24.81
C LEU A 11 14.11 -7.85 24.07
N GLY A 12 15.23 -7.51 23.42
CA GLY A 12 15.42 -6.21 22.78
C GLY A 12 16.23 -6.27 21.51
N ARG A 13 16.21 -5.18 20.74
CA ARG A 13 16.95 -5.02 19.47
C ARG A 13 18.46 -5.18 19.63
N GLN A 14 18.99 -4.83 20.80
CA GLN A 14 20.38 -5.02 21.16
C GLN A 14 20.46 -6.02 22.31
N PHE A 15 21.33 -7.02 22.16
CA PHE A 15 21.60 -8.00 23.20
C PHE A 15 23.10 -8.31 23.24
N LEU A 16 23.58 -8.64 24.44
CA LEU A 16 24.94 -9.11 24.63
C LEU A 16 24.94 -10.64 24.59
N PRO A 17 25.66 -11.28 23.66
CA PRO A 17 25.69 -12.72 23.58
C PRO A 17 26.38 -13.32 24.82
N LEU A 18 25.86 -14.45 25.32
CA LEU A 18 26.56 -15.22 26.33
C LEU A 18 27.83 -15.85 25.73
N GLU A 19 29.00 -15.37 26.18
CA GLU A 19 30.29 -15.91 25.71
C GLU A 19 30.77 -17.13 26.51
N THR A 20 30.34 -17.23 27.77
CA THR A 20 30.80 -18.27 28.71
C THR A 20 29.71 -19.28 29.03
N CYS A 21 30.09 -20.54 29.05
CA CYS A 21 29.16 -21.64 29.34
C CYS A 21 28.75 -21.66 30.82
N LEU A 22 27.44 -21.58 31.09
CA LEU A 22 26.86 -21.57 32.44
C LEU A 22 26.53 -22.97 32.99
N SER A 23 26.85 -24.04 32.25
CA SER A 23 26.49 -25.41 32.63
C SER A 23 27.19 -25.87 33.92
N GLN A 24 26.51 -26.71 34.70
CA GLN A 24 27.06 -27.24 35.96
C GLN A 24 28.35 -28.03 35.75
N GLN A 25 28.50 -28.73 34.61
CA GLN A 25 29.72 -29.45 34.24
C GLN A 25 30.92 -28.50 34.13
N CYS A 26 30.80 -27.43 33.34
CA CYS A 26 31.86 -26.42 33.20
C CYS A 26 32.18 -25.70 34.52
N LYS A 27 31.16 -25.44 35.35
CA LYS A 27 31.33 -24.84 36.69
C LYS A 27 32.10 -25.76 37.64
N SER A 28 31.74 -27.04 37.68
CA SER A 28 32.37 -28.04 38.57
C SER A 28 33.85 -28.29 38.24
N GLN A 29 34.19 -28.33 36.95
CA GLN A 29 35.57 -28.53 36.47
C GLN A 29 36.42 -27.25 36.44
N ARG A 30 35.89 -26.10 36.91
CA ARG A 30 36.51 -24.76 36.81
C ARG A 30 37.02 -24.43 35.40
N SER A 31 36.45 -25.05 34.37
CA SER A 31 36.85 -24.86 32.98
C SER A 31 35.89 -23.88 32.31
N LYS A 32 36.41 -22.77 31.78
CA LYS A 32 35.60 -21.79 31.03
C LYS A 32 35.42 -22.28 29.59
N GLY A 33 34.32 -22.99 29.34
CA GLY A 33 33.91 -23.33 27.98
C GLY A 33 33.46 -22.09 27.21
N LYS A 34 34.02 -21.85 26.02
CA LYS A 34 33.55 -20.81 25.09
C LYS A 34 32.28 -21.28 24.39
N LEU A 35 31.25 -20.45 24.39
CA LEU A 35 30.02 -20.70 23.65
C LEU A 35 30.19 -20.26 22.19
N HIS A 36 29.57 -21.02 21.28
CA HIS A 36 29.51 -20.70 19.86
C HIS A 36 28.04 -20.61 19.46
N ARG A 37 27.65 -19.53 18.78
CA ARG A 37 26.28 -19.34 18.32
C ARG A 37 25.95 -20.35 17.22
N GLN A 38 24.86 -21.09 17.38
CA GLN A 38 24.32 -21.98 16.36
C GLN A 38 22.97 -21.47 15.89
N THR A 39 22.87 -21.08 14.62
CA THR A 39 21.62 -20.58 14.02
C THR A 39 20.56 -21.68 13.87
N ARG A 40 20.96 -22.92 13.57
CA ARG A 40 20.04 -24.06 13.38
C ARG A 40 19.28 -24.44 14.65
N GLY A 41 19.88 -24.26 15.83
CA GLY A 41 19.24 -24.52 17.13
C GLY A 41 18.55 -23.29 17.72
N SER A 42 18.54 -22.16 17.02
CA SER A 42 17.88 -20.93 17.45
C SER A 42 16.53 -20.77 16.76
N LYS A 43 15.54 -20.25 17.49
CA LYS A 43 14.26 -19.85 16.91
C LYS A 43 14.39 -18.44 16.34
N MET A 44 14.15 -18.29 15.04
CA MET A 44 14.12 -17.00 14.35
C MET A 44 12.70 -16.73 13.88
N ASN A 45 12.18 -15.55 14.21
CA ASN A 45 10.85 -15.12 13.78
C ASN A 45 10.97 -14.21 12.56
N LYS A 46 9.96 -14.26 11.67
CA LYS A 46 9.86 -13.31 10.56
C LYS A 46 9.56 -11.92 11.15
N PHE A 47 10.28 -10.93 10.67
CA PHE A 47 10.13 -9.53 11.06
C PHE A 47 10.09 -8.68 9.79
N GLN A 48 9.19 -7.72 9.74
CA GLN A 48 9.12 -6.71 8.71
C GLN A 48 8.76 -5.36 9.33
N GLU A 49 9.44 -4.32 8.88
CA GLU A 49 9.10 -2.94 9.21
C GLU A 49 8.38 -2.32 8.01
N ILE A 50 7.24 -1.69 8.26
CA ILE A 50 6.44 -0.96 7.27
C ILE A 50 6.38 0.49 7.71
N LYS A 51 6.60 1.43 6.78
CA LYS A 51 6.37 2.85 7.03
C LYS A 51 4.96 3.19 6.55
N LEU A 52 4.09 3.55 7.48
CA LEU A 52 2.71 3.95 7.21
C LEU A 52 2.65 5.47 7.17
N GLN A 53 1.96 6.03 6.18
CA GLN A 53 1.74 7.47 6.03
C GLN A 53 0.25 7.77 6.12
N GLU A 54 -0.10 8.90 6.74
CA GLU A 54 -1.48 9.39 6.82
C GLU A 54 -2.06 9.63 5.41
N LEU A 55 -3.35 9.38 5.24
CA LEU A 55 -4.05 9.73 4.00
C LEU A 55 -4.12 11.26 3.88
N SER A 56 -3.87 11.78 2.67
CA SER A 56 -3.88 13.23 2.41
C SER A 56 -5.21 13.90 2.79
N ASP A 57 -6.32 13.19 2.72
CA ASP A 57 -7.66 13.70 3.06
C ASP A 57 -7.83 13.96 4.58
N GLN A 58 -7.01 13.34 5.42
CA GLN A 58 -7.09 13.46 6.88
C GLN A 58 -6.14 14.52 7.44
N VAL A 59 -5.26 15.09 6.60
CA VAL A 59 -4.25 16.05 7.02
C VAL A 59 -4.83 17.47 7.01
N SER A 60 -4.59 18.22 8.09
CA SER A 60 -4.99 19.63 8.20
C SER A 60 -4.34 20.49 7.11
N MET A 61 -5.07 21.51 6.64
CA MET A 61 -4.53 22.46 5.67
C MET A 61 -3.27 23.14 6.22
N GLY A 62 -2.13 22.92 5.56
CA GLY A 62 -0.84 23.51 5.90
C GLY A 62 0.15 22.55 6.57
N ASP A 63 -0.31 21.38 7.03
CA ASP A 63 0.57 20.37 7.63
C ASP A 63 1.06 19.36 6.59
N ILE A 64 2.24 18.78 6.84
CA ILE A 64 2.82 17.72 6.02
C ILE A 64 2.36 16.38 6.62
N PRO A 65 1.89 15.42 5.81
CA PRO A 65 1.49 14.10 6.30
C PRO A 65 2.60 13.45 7.10
N ARG A 66 2.27 12.96 8.30
CA ARG A 66 3.25 12.28 9.15
C ARG A 66 3.35 10.81 8.79
N SER A 67 4.51 10.23 9.12
CA SER A 67 4.76 8.79 8.96
C SER A 67 5.01 8.13 10.30
N LEU A 68 4.58 6.87 10.41
CA LEU A 68 4.74 6.03 11.58
C LEU A 68 5.35 4.69 11.16
N SER A 69 6.31 4.19 11.93
CA SER A 69 6.85 2.84 11.74
C SER A 69 5.95 1.79 12.37
N VAL A 70 5.66 0.76 11.61
CA VAL A 70 4.84 -0.39 12.00
C VAL A 70 5.69 -1.64 11.97
N HIS A 71 5.75 -2.38 13.07
CA HIS A 71 6.42 -3.66 13.16
C HIS A 71 5.43 -4.79 12.98
N CYS A 72 5.72 -5.66 12.01
CA CYS A 72 4.93 -6.83 11.69
C CYS A 72 5.73 -8.09 12.00
N TYR A 73 5.13 -9.02 12.73
CA TYR A 73 5.76 -10.29 13.10
C TYR A 73 5.07 -11.49 12.44
N GLU A 74 5.84 -12.55 12.23
CA GLU A 74 5.36 -13.88 11.82
C GLU A 74 4.44 -13.86 10.58
N THR A 75 3.14 -14.10 10.76
CA THR A 75 2.12 -14.22 9.68
C THR A 75 1.71 -12.88 9.08
N LEU A 76 1.92 -11.77 9.80
CA LEU A 76 1.62 -10.42 9.33
C LEU A 76 2.66 -9.90 8.33
N THR A 77 3.79 -10.60 8.19
CA THR A 77 4.81 -10.26 7.20
C THR A 77 4.29 -10.52 5.77
N ARG A 78 4.61 -9.61 4.86
CA ARG A 78 4.24 -9.59 3.43
C ARG A 78 2.75 -9.50 3.15
N GLN A 79 1.94 -9.04 4.11
CA GLN A 79 0.53 -8.79 3.85
C GLN A 79 0.33 -7.53 3.01
N ALA A 80 0.95 -6.41 3.35
CA ALA A 80 0.82 -5.15 2.60
C ALA A 80 1.94 -4.94 1.56
N LYS A 81 1.61 -4.27 0.46
CA LYS A 81 2.58 -3.78 -0.54
C LYS A 81 2.66 -2.24 -0.50
N PRO A 82 3.78 -1.65 -0.96
CA PRO A 82 3.87 -0.20 -1.11
C PRO A 82 2.73 0.33 -1.99
N GLY A 83 2.03 1.34 -1.50
CA GLY A 83 0.91 1.97 -2.21
C GLY A 83 -0.48 1.42 -1.92
N ASP A 84 -0.57 0.32 -1.18
CA ASP A 84 -1.86 -0.16 -0.71
C ASP A 84 -2.39 0.73 0.43
N ILE A 85 -3.70 0.99 0.42
CA ILE A 85 -4.38 1.61 1.55
C ILE A 85 -4.74 0.51 2.52
N ILE A 86 -4.11 0.58 3.69
CA ILE A 86 -4.24 -0.42 4.75
C ILE A 86 -4.70 0.24 6.04
N GLU A 87 -5.51 -0.48 6.78
CA GLU A 87 -5.83 -0.19 8.17
C GLU A 87 -5.05 -1.19 9.03
N VAL A 88 -4.33 -0.66 10.02
CA VAL A 88 -3.49 -1.47 10.90
C VAL A 88 -4.00 -1.30 12.32
N THR A 89 -4.38 -2.40 12.96
CA THR A 89 -4.71 -2.42 14.38
C THR A 89 -3.54 -3.00 15.16
N GLY A 90 -3.24 -2.41 16.31
CA GLY A 90 -2.00 -2.72 17.01
C GLY A 90 -1.83 -2.00 18.34
N VAL A 91 -0.68 -2.22 18.96
CA VAL A 91 -0.29 -1.59 20.22
C VAL A 91 0.76 -0.51 19.94
N PHE A 92 0.52 0.71 20.41
CA PHE A 92 1.44 1.82 20.25
C PHE A 92 2.49 1.80 21.36
N LEU A 93 3.77 1.63 20.99
CA LEU A 93 4.86 1.40 21.92
C LEU A 93 6.02 2.39 21.69
N PRO A 94 6.64 2.92 22.76
CA PRO A 94 7.88 3.66 22.64
C PRO A 94 9.08 2.72 22.47
N SER A 95 10.00 3.08 21.58
CA SER A 95 11.34 2.50 21.46
C SER A 95 12.36 3.46 22.08
N PRO A 96 12.93 3.16 23.26
CA PRO A 96 13.97 4.00 23.84
C PRO A 96 15.23 3.98 22.98
N PHE A 97 15.91 5.12 22.86
CA PHE A 97 17.23 5.17 22.26
C PHE A 97 18.25 4.47 23.17
N THR A 98 19.22 3.79 22.57
CA THR A 98 20.34 3.18 23.29
C THR A 98 21.68 3.80 22.88
N GLY A 99 22.69 3.65 23.73
CA GLY A 99 24.06 4.13 23.45
C GLY A 99 24.19 5.66 23.38
N TRP A 100 25.04 6.15 22.48
CA TRP A 100 25.36 7.58 22.37
C TRP A 100 24.16 8.45 21.95
N ARG A 101 23.20 7.87 21.24
CA ARG A 101 21.93 8.53 20.90
C ARG A 101 21.08 8.79 22.14
N ALA A 102 21.05 7.87 23.11
CA ALA A 102 20.32 8.05 24.36
C ALA A 102 20.84 9.26 25.16
N TYR A 103 22.16 9.44 25.18
CA TYR A 103 22.80 10.56 25.89
C TYR A 103 22.42 11.93 25.31
N ARG A 104 22.19 12.02 23.99
CA ARG A 104 21.71 13.25 23.33
C ARG A 104 20.19 13.44 23.38
N ALA A 105 19.44 12.34 23.28
CA ALA A 105 17.99 12.36 23.16
C ALA A 105 17.28 12.64 24.51
N GLY A 106 17.96 12.43 25.64
CA GLY A 106 17.37 12.65 26.96
C GLY A 106 16.21 11.69 27.22
N LEU A 107 15.00 12.21 27.38
CA LEU A 107 13.76 11.44 27.60
C LEU A 107 12.93 11.23 26.33
N LEU A 108 13.40 11.71 25.18
CA LEU A 108 12.74 11.46 23.90
C LEU A 108 12.87 9.98 23.53
N ALA A 109 11.76 9.38 23.11
CA ALA A 109 11.73 8.03 22.55
C ALA A 109 11.07 8.10 21.18
N ASP A 110 11.60 7.32 20.23
CA ASP A 110 10.88 7.05 19.00
C ASP A 110 9.66 6.20 19.34
N VAL A 111 8.62 6.30 18.51
CA VAL A 111 7.39 5.53 18.66
C VAL A 111 7.23 4.61 17.47
N TYR A 112 6.70 3.43 17.71
CA TYR A 112 6.30 2.51 16.67
C TYR A 112 4.99 1.83 17.05
N LEU A 113 4.29 1.33 16.04
CA LEU A 113 3.11 0.52 16.22
C LEU A 113 3.48 -0.96 16.06
N GLU A 114 3.17 -1.79 17.05
CA GLU A 114 3.23 -3.24 16.89
C GLU A 114 1.91 -3.73 16.30
N ALA A 115 1.94 -4.25 15.07
CA ALA A 115 0.75 -4.69 14.36
C ALA A 115 0.21 -6.02 14.92
N ASN A 116 -1.09 -6.06 15.18
CA ASN A 116 -1.85 -7.26 15.52
C ASN A 116 -2.66 -7.77 14.32
N GLU A 117 -3.26 -6.86 13.55
CA GLU A 117 -4.04 -7.18 12.35
C GLU A 117 -3.83 -6.09 11.29
N ILE A 118 -3.79 -6.51 10.03
CA ILE A 118 -3.66 -5.62 8.87
C ILE A 118 -4.85 -5.91 7.95
N SER A 119 -5.80 -4.98 7.91
CA SER A 119 -6.90 -4.97 6.94
C SER A 119 -6.52 -4.14 5.72
N GLN A 120 -6.90 -4.60 4.54
CA GLN A 120 -6.69 -3.85 3.29
C GLN A 120 -8.03 -3.32 2.81
N ASP A 121 -8.16 -2.00 2.69
CA ASP A 121 -9.38 -1.35 2.22
C ASP A 121 -9.58 -1.57 0.72
N LYS A 122 -8.50 -1.39 -0.05
CA LYS A 122 -8.50 -1.52 -1.52
C LYS A 122 -7.98 -2.89 -1.92
N ARG A 123 -8.78 -3.92 -1.64
CA ARG A 123 -8.50 -5.29 -2.10
C ARG A 123 -8.41 -5.32 -3.63
N GLN A 124 -7.55 -6.19 -4.16
CA GLN A 124 -7.60 -6.50 -5.59
C GLN A 124 -9.01 -7.01 -5.94
N TYR A 125 -9.50 -6.74 -7.15
CA TYR A 125 -10.85 -7.16 -7.57
C TYR A 125 -11.12 -8.66 -7.32
N GLU A 126 -10.07 -9.48 -7.33
CA GLU A 126 -10.10 -10.91 -7.03
C GLU A 126 -10.48 -11.22 -5.56
N THR A 127 -10.03 -10.41 -4.60
CA THR A 127 -10.28 -10.60 -3.16
C THR A 127 -11.56 -9.92 -2.66
N VAL A 128 -12.24 -9.12 -3.48
CA VAL A 128 -13.59 -8.60 -3.17
C VAL A 128 -14.65 -9.69 -3.38
N GLN A 129 -14.44 -10.65 -4.28
CA GLN A 129 -15.41 -11.72 -4.59
C GLN A 129 -15.61 -12.74 -3.44
N SER A 130 -14.81 -12.69 -2.37
CA SER A 130 -14.84 -13.69 -1.30
C SER A 130 -15.73 -13.35 -0.10
N ASP A 131 -16.22 -12.11 0.03
CA ASP A 131 -16.99 -11.69 1.20
C ASP A 131 -18.50 -11.92 1.00
N GLU A 132 -18.95 -13.16 1.25
CA GLU A 132 -20.30 -13.66 0.95
C GLU A 132 -21.47 -12.92 1.63
N ARG A 133 -21.23 -12.12 2.68
CA ARG A 133 -22.28 -11.49 3.49
C ARG A 133 -22.78 -10.15 2.93
N ASP A 134 -21.88 -9.30 2.42
CA ASP A 134 -22.25 -8.05 1.74
C ASP A 134 -22.78 -8.33 0.34
N ASP A 135 -22.26 -9.39 -0.27
CA ASP A 135 -22.71 -9.96 -1.52
C ASP A 135 -24.22 -10.25 -1.57
N ALA A 136 -24.86 -10.68 -0.49
CA ALA A 136 -26.28 -11.03 -0.53
C ALA A 136 -27.18 -9.80 -0.73
N LYS A 137 -26.89 -8.70 -0.03
CA LYS A 137 -27.63 -7.43 -0.16
C LYS A 137 -27.34 -6.78 -1.51
N ILE A 138 -26.07 -6.79 -1.93
CA ILE A 138 -25.64 -6.27 -3.23
C ILE A 138 -26.26 -7.08 -4.38
N LYS A 139 -26.31 -8.41 -4.28
CA LYS A 139 -26.98 -9.27 -5.27
C LYS A 139 -28.48 -9.01 -5.31
N GLN A 140 -29.12 -8.73 -4.19
CA GLN A 140 -30.54 -8.37 -4.15
C GLN A 140 -30.79 -7.01 -4.81
N SER A 141 -29.99 -5.98 -4.52
CA SER A 141 -30.14 -4.66 -5.16
C SER A 141 -29.86 -4.72 -6.66
N ILE A 142 -28.83 -5.48 -7.09
CA ILE A 142 -28.55 -5.72 -8.50
C ILE A 142 -29.74 -6.42 -9.18
N LYS A 143 -30.33 -7.44 -8.56
CA LYS A 143 -31.54 -8.11 -9.11
C LYS A 143 -32.73 -7.17 -9.21
N GLN A 144 -32.93 -6.28 -8.24
CA GLN A 144 -33.99 -5.28 -8.28
C GLN A 144 -33.78 -4.29 -9.43
N LEU A 145 -32.55 -3.81 -9.62
CA LEU A 145 -32.20 -2.92 -10.73
C LEU A 145 -32.44 -3.59 -12.09
N LEU A 146 -31.97 -4.83 -12.26
CA LEU A 146 -32.18 -5.62 -13.48
C LEU A 146 -33.66 -5.88 -13.80
N SER A 147 -34.52 -5.92 -12.78
CA SER A 147 -35.96 -6.20 -12.96
C SER A 147 -36.78 -4.95 -13.28
N ASN A 148 -36.29 -3.77 -12.88
CA ASN A 148 -37.06 -2.53 -12.91
C ASN A 148 -36.73 -1.61 -14.10
N SER A 149 -35.56 -1.76 -14.75
CA SER A 149 -35.13 -0.82 -15.79
C SER A 149 -34.81 -1.48 -17.14
N GLU A 150 -35.35 -0.88 -18.21
CA GLU A 150 -35.06 -1.25 -19.60
C GLU A 150 -33.72 -0.67 -20.09
N ASP A 151 -33.28 0.49 -19.56
CA ASP A 151 -31.97 1.10 -19.84
C ASP A 151 -31.11 1.27 -18.56
N ILE A 152 -30.44 0.18 -18.18
CA ILE A 152 -29.56 0.14 -17.00
C ILE A 152 -28.30 1.01 -17.23
N VAL A 153 -27.77 1.00 -18.45
CA VAL A 153 -26.53 1.73 -18.78
C VAL A 153 -26.77 3.23 -18.72
N GLY A 154 -27.89 3.71 -19.24
CA GLY A 154 -28.30 5.12 -19.13
C GLY A 154 -28.50 5.56 -17.67
N GLN A 155 -29.15 4.74 -16.84
CA GLN A 155 -29.35 5.05 -15.42
C GLN A 155 -28.05 5.08 -14.61
N LEU A 156 -27.14 4.13 -14.85
CA LEU A 156 -25.85 4.13 -14.17
C LEU A 156 -24.97 5.28 -14.68
N ALA A 157 -25.01 5.61 -15.97
CA ALA A 157 -24.27 6.73 -16.51
C ALA A 157 -24.76 8.07 -15.95
N SER A 158 -26.08 8.29 -15.83
CA SER A 158 -26.62 9.50 -15.20
C SER A 158 -26.31 9.59 -13.71
N SER A 159 -26.11 8.44 -13.04
CA SER A 159 -25.64 8.35 -11.66
C SER A 159 -24.16 8.72 -11.49
N ILE A 160 -23.36 8.71 -12.55
CA ILE A 160 -21.98 9.22 -12.52
C ILE A 160 -22.02 10.76 -12.57
N ALA A 161 -21.48 11.39 -11.54
CA ALA A 161 -21.43 12.83 -11.34
C ALA A 161 -22.81 13.49 -11.54
N PRO A 162 -23.79 13.21 -10.66
CA PRO A 162 -25.16 13.73 -10.80
C PRO A 162 -25.22 15.26 -10.66
N GLU A 163 -24.19 15.88 -10.08
CA GLU A 163 -24.03 17.33 -9.98
C GLU A 163 -23.87 18.03 -11.35
N ILE A 164 -23.42 17.30 -12.37
CA ILE A 164 -23.19 17.82 -13.71
C ILE A 164 -24.37 17.42 -14.61
N TYR A 165 -25.07 18.41 -15.14
CA TYR A 165 -26.17 18.19 -16.07
C TYR A 165 -25.68 17.92 -17.51
N GLY A 166 -26.28 16.95 -18.18
CA GLY A 166 -25.94 16.56 -19.55
C GLY A 166 -24.66 15.73 -19.67
N LEU A 167 -24.04 15.78 -20.86
CA LEU A 167 -22.83 15.00 -21.22
C LEU A 167 -23.01 13.48 -21.02
N ASP A 168 -24.21 12.97 -21.32
CA ASP A 168 -24.57 11.57 -21.08
C ASP A 168 -23.64 10.59 -21.79
N ASP A 169 -23.18 10.93 -23.00
CA ASP A 169 -22.25 10.10 -23.76
C ASP A 169 -20.86 10.02 -23.12
N VAL A 170 -20.38 11.13 -22.54
CA VAL A 170 -19.11 11.17 -21.80
C VAL A 170 -19.21 10.35 -20.53
N LYS A 171 -20.33 10.48 -19.80
CA LYS A 171 -20.59 9.69 -18.60
C LYS A 171 -20.71 8.20 -18.90
N ARG A 172 -21.34 7.82 -20.02
CA ARG A 172 -21.38 6.44 -20.53
C ARG A 172 -19.98 5.92 -20.85
N ALA A 173 -19.13 6.72 -21.49
CA ALA A 173 -17.75 6.34 -21.76
C ALA A 173 -16.94 6.11 -20.47
N LEU A 174 -17.06 7.01 -19.49
CA LEU A 174 -16.43 6.87 -18.16
C LEU A 174 -16.94 5.64 -17.41
N LEU A 175 -18.24 5.31 -17.53
CA LEU A 175 -18.79 4.08 -16.98
C LEU A 175 -18.14 2.83 -17.59
N LEU A 176 -18.01 2.79 -18.92
CA LEU A 176 -17.34 1.68 -19.62
C LEU A 176 -15.87 1.58 -19.23
N GLN A 177 -15.20 2.71 -18.99
CA GLN A 177 -13.82 2.73 -18.49
C GLN A 177 -13.70 2.14 -17.07
N LEU A 178 -14.65 2.43 -16.17
CA LEU A 178 -14.65 1.88 -14.80
C LEU A 178 -14.90 0.36 -14.78
N VAL A 179 -15.69 -0.16 -15.71
CA VAL A 179 -15.95 -1.60 -15.83
C VAL A 179 -14.79 -2.32 -16.53
N GLY A 180 -14.22 -1.71 -17.58
CA GLY A 180 -13.15 -2.28 -18.40
C GLY A 180 -13.60 -3.50 -19.21
N ALA A 181 -12.63 -4.12 -19.90
CA ALA A 181 -12.83 -5.40 -20.59
C ALA A 181 -11.91 -6.48 -20.00
N PRO A 182 -12.30 -7.77 -20.06
CA PRO A 182 -11.44 -8.86 -19.59
C PRO A 182 -10.16 -8.96 -20.42
N LYS A 183 -9.04 -9.30 -19.77
CA LYS A 183 -7.75 -9.53 -20.43
C LYS A 183 -7.85 -10.80 -21.26
N CYS A 184 -7.66 -10.69 -22.57
CA CYS A 184 -7.70 -11.82 -23.49
C CYS A 184 -6.30 -12.39 -23.71
N THR A 185 -6.18 -13.72 -23.61
CA THR A 185 -4.98 -14.44 -24.04
C THR A 185 -5.30 -15.17 -25.34
N THR A 186 -4.54 -14.87 -26.38
CA THR A 186 -4.65 -15.59 -27.66
C THR A 186 -4.05 -16.98 -27.50
N SER A 187 -4.46 -17.93 -28.35
CA SER A 187 -3.87 -19.29 -28.42
C SER A 187 -2.33 -19.28 -28.52
N ASP A 188 -1.77 -18.21 -29.10
CA ASP A 188 -0.34 -18.03 -29.32
C ASP A 188 0.41 -17.46 -28.10
N GLY A 189 -0.27 -17.28 -26.96
CA GLY A 189 0.32 -16.78 -25.71
C GLY A 189 0.47 -15.27 -25.60
N MET A 190 0.05 -14.50 -26.62
CA MET A 190 -0.01 -13.04 -26.55
C MET A 190 -1.13 -12.58 -25.62
N LYS A 191 -0.84 -11.60 -24.76
CA LYS A 191 -1.82 -10.96 -23.85
C LYS A 191 -2.27 -9.63 -24.45
N ILE A 192 -3.57 -9.47 -24.63
CA ILE A 192 -4.18 -8.23 -25.10
C ILE A 192 -4.77 -7.48 -23.90
N ARG A 193 -4.45 -6.20 -23.76
CA ARG A 193 -5.00 -5.33 -22.71
C ARG A 193 -6.51 -5.14 -22.92
N GLY A 194 -7.28 -5.23 -21.84
CA GLY A 194 -8.72 -4.92 -21.83
C GLY A 194 -9.03 -3.53 -21.27
N ASP A 195 -8.02 -2.81 -20.78
CA ASP A 195 -8.18 -1.53 -20.12
C ASP A 195 -8.40 -0.40 -21.16
N ILE A 196 -9.38 0.47 -20.88
CA ILE A 196 -9.77 1.57 -21.77
C ILE A 196 -9.09 2.85 -21.31
N HIS A 197 -8.35 3.50 -22.21
CA HIS A 197 -7.80 4.82 -21.99
C HIS A 197 -8.66 5.87 -22.71
N LEU A 198 -9.17 6.85 -21.95
CA LEU A 198 -10.00 7.94 -22.47
C LEU A 198 -9.27 9.28 -22.32
N CYS A 199 -9.38 10.13 -23.34
CA CYS A 199 -8.91 11.51 -23.32
C CYS A 199 -10.11 12.44 -23.51
N LEU A 200 -10.30 13.38 -22.58
CA LEU A 200 -11.38 14.36 -22.63
C LEU A 200 -10.84 15.70 -23.15
N MET A 201 -11.29 16.11 -24.34
CA MET A 201 -10.92 17.38 -24.97
C MET A 201 -12.14 18.32 -25.07
N GLY A 202 -11.90 19.64 -25.17
CA GLY A 202 -12.96 20.66 -25.23
C GLY A 202 -12.57 21.97 -24.56
N ASP A 203 -13.50 22.90 -24.44
CA ASP A 203 -13.25 24.24 -23.91
C ASP A 203 -13.02 24.26 -22.38
N PRO A 204 -12.49 25.35 -21.81
CA PRO A 204 -12.57 25.59 -20.38
C PRO A 204 -14.04 25.74 -19.94
N GLY A 205 -14.38 25.28 -18.74
CA GLY A 205 -15.72 25.45 -18.15
C GLY A 205 -16.70 24.29 -18.38
N VAL A 206 -16.35 23.25 -19.14
CA VAL A 206 -17.20 22.03 -19.31
C VAL A 206 -17.02 20.98 -18.19
N ALA A 207 -16.64 21.40 -16.98
CA ALA A 207 -16.55 20.56 -15.77
C ALA A 207 -15.70 19.26 -15.87
N LYS A 208 -14.79 19.14 -16.86
CA LYS A 208 -13.92 17.95 -17.05
C LYS A 208 -13.12 17.57 -15.80
N SER A 209 -12.48 18.54 -15.15
CA SER A 209 -11.71 18.30 -13.93
C SER A 209 -12.59 17.74 -12.80
N GLN A 210 -13.86 18.14 -12.74
CA GLN A 210 -14.81 17.64 -11.75
C GLN A 210 -15.26 16.22 -12.07
N LEU A 211 -15.46 15.88 -13.35
CA LEU A 211 -15.66 14.49 -13.78
C LEU A 211 -14.47 13.60 -13.40
N LEU A 212 -13.24 14.05 -13.68
CA LEU A 212 -12.02 13.29 -13.34
C LEU A 212 -11.86 13.06 -11.84
N ARG A 213 -12.11 14.07 -11.00
CA ARG A 213 -12.10 13.92 -9.53
C ARG A 213 -13.19 12.98 -9.02
N PHE A 214 -14.35 13.01 -9.64
CA PHE A 214 -15.45 12.12 -9.28
C PHE A 214 -15.09 10.66 -9.61
N VAL A 215 -14.52 10.40 -10.79
CA VAL A 215 -14.06 9.07 -11.21
C VAL A 215 -12.93 8.57 -10.30
N SER A 216 -11.96 9.41 -9.94
CA SER A 216 -10.88 9.00 -9.02
C SER A 216 -11.39 8.66 -7.62
N LYS A 217 -12.50 9.26 -7.19
CA LYS A 217 -13.12 8.97 -5.89
C LYS A 217 -13.94 7.68 -5.90
N ILE A 218 -14.63 7.39 -7.01
CA ILE A 218 -15.41 6.16 -7.16
C ILE A 218 -14.52 4.95 -7.41
N ALA A 219 -13.47 5.11 -8.21
CA ALA A 219 -12.59 4.00 -8.56
C ALA A 219 -11.88 3.49 -7.29
N PRO A 220 -11.93 2.17 -7.01
CA PRO A 220 -11.30 1.62 -5.81
C PRO A 220 -9.81 1.92 -5.79
N ARG A 221 -9.10 1.90 -6.93
CA ARG A 221 -7.70 2.36 -7.03
C ARG A 221 -7.58 3.61 -7.92
N GLY A 222 -8.40 4.63 -7.65
CA GLY A 222 -8.32 5.93 -8.31
C GLY A 222 -7.19 6.80 -7.76
N VAL A 223 -6.33 7.31 -8.64
CA VAL A 223 -5.29 8.30 -8.31
C VAL A 223 -5.54 9.54 -9.16
N TYR A 224 -5.55 10.72 -8.55
CA TYR A 224 -5.69 11.99 -9.25
C TYR A 224 -4.37 12.76 -9.23
N THR A 225 -3.89 13.17 -10.39
CA THR A 225 -2.70 14.02 -10.51
C THR A 225 -2.90 15.12 -11.56
N THR A 226 -2.04 16.14 -11.52
CA THR A 226 -2.02 17.24 -12.49
C THR A 226 -0.79 17.14 -13.38
N GLY A 227 -0.88 17.57 -14.63
CA GLY A 227 0.21 17.51 -15.60
C GLY A 227 1.45 18.29 -15.16
N ARG A 228 1.28 19.41 -14.44
CA ARG A 228 2.41 20.16 -13.84
C ARG A 228 2.95 19.57 -12.55
N GLY A 229 2.10 18.86 -11.79
CA GLY A 229 2.50 18.24 -10.51
C GLY A 229 3.13 16.86 -10.68
N SER A 230 3.10 16.30 -11.88
CA SER A 230 3.54 14.93 -12.18
C SER A 230 4.74 14.95 -13.11
N SER A 231 5.95 14.85 -12.55
CA SER A 231 7.14 14.57 -13.34
C SER A 231 7.19 13.10 -13.75
N GLY A 232 8.03 12.73 -14.71
CA GLY A 232 8.21 11.33 -15.13
C GLY A 232 8.57 10.39 -13.97
N VAL A 233 9.31 10.89 -12.97
CA VAL A 233 9.61 10.16 -11.72
C VAL A 233 8.37 10.01 -10.83
N GLY A 234 7.55 11.06 -10.73
CA GLY A 234 6.30 11.06 -9.97
C GLY A 234 5.19 10.23 -10.60
N LEU A 235 5.24 10.01 -11.92
CA LEU A 235 4.33 9.11 -12.63
C LEU A 235 4.76 7.65 -12.53
N THR A 236 6.06 7.37 -12.71
CA THR A 236 6.58 6.00 -12.81
C THR A 236 6.97 5.43 -11.44
N ALA A 237 8.27 5.39 -11.12
CA ALA A 237 8.78 4.97 -9.83
C ALA A 237 10.12 5.65 -9.58
N SER A 238 10.41 5.94 -8.32
CA SER A 238 11.70 6.45 -7.87
C SER A 238 12.45 5.36 -7.08
N VAL A 239 13.77 5.39 -7.13
CA VAL A 239 14.61 4.48 -6.33
C VAL A 239 15.22 5.27 -5.18
N VAL A 240 14.85 4.90 -3.95
CA VAL A 240 15.33 5.51 -2.71
C VAL A 240 16.15 4.50 -1.93
N ARG A 241 17.26 4.92 -1.33
CA ARG A 241 18.01 4.06 -0.41
C ARG A 241 17.38 4.09 0.97
N ASP A 242 17.00 2.94 1.49
CA ASP A 242 16.52 2.84 2.86
C ASP A 242 17.67 3.07 3.85
N ALA A 243 17.42 3.92 4.85
CA ALA A 243 18.42 4.35 5.80
C ALA A 243 18.82 3.27 6.82
N LEU A 244 17.96 2.26 7.04
CA LEU A 244 18.18 1.20 8.02
C LEU A 244 18.92 0.02 7.41
N THR A 245 18.45 -0.44 6.26
CA THR A 245 19.02 -1.63 5.58
C THR A 245 20.12 -1.28 4.59
N GLY A 246 20.14 -0.05 4.08
CA GLY A 246 20.99 0.35 2.95
C GLY A 246 20.53 -0.24 1.61
N GLU A 247 19.40 -0.94 1.58
CA GLU A 247 18.83 -1.52 0.37
C GLU A 247 18.15 -0.45 -0.50
N LEU A 248 18.08 -0.73 -1.80
CA LEU A 248 17.36 0.11 -2.75
C LEU A 248 15.87 -0.25 -2.67
N VAL A 249 15.06 0.70 -2.22
CA VAL A 249 13.60 0.61 -2.16
C VAL A 249 13.02 1.39 -3.33
N LEU A 250 11.95 0.85 -3.92
CA LEU A 250 11.20 1.53 -4.96
C LEU A 250 10.01 2.27 -4.33
N GLU A 251 9.95 3.58 -4.54
CA GLU A 251 8.75 4.36 -4.25
C GLU A 251 7.93 4.46 -5.55
N GLY A 252 6.72 3.90 -5.52
CA GLY A 252 5.82 3.93 -6.66
C GLY A 252 5.27 5.34 -6.91
N GLY A 253 5.32 5.79 -8.16
CA GLY A 253 4.62 6.97 -8.64
C GLY A 253 3.14 6.68 -8.91
N ALA A 254 2.42 7.70 -9.39
CA ALA A 254 0.97 7.65 -9.56
C ALA A 254 0.47 6.48 -10.43
N LEU A 255 1.20 6.10 -11.48
CA LEU A 255 0.83 4.98 -12.35
C LEU A 255 1.01 3.63 -11.65
N VAL A 256 2.05 3.49 -10.84
CA VAL A 256 2.30 2.26 -10.07
C VAL A 256 1.27 2.09 -8.95
N LEU A 257 0.90 3.19 -8.30
CA LEU A 257 -0.15 3.20 -7.28
C LEU A 257 -1.52 2.83 -7.86
N SER A 258 -1.81 3.28 -9.08
CA SER A 258 -3.06 3.03 -9.80
C SER A 258 -3.07 1.73 -10.62
N ASP A 259 -2.16 0.77 -10.37
CA ASP A 259 -2.20 -0.53 -11.06
C ASP A 259 -3.55 -1.24 -10.88
N ASN A 260 -4.08 -1.76 -11.99
CA ASN A 260 -5.45 -2.27 -12.14
C ASN A 260 -6.55 -1.29 -11.68
N GLY A 261 -6.27 0.00 -11.59
CA GLY A 261 -7.19 1.07 -11.20
C GLY A 261 -7.40 2.09 -12.31
N VAL A 262 -7.67 3.34 -11.91
CA VAL A 262 -7.81 4.46 -12.84
C VAL A 262 -6.87 5.58 -12.42
N CYS A 263 -5.96 5.98 -13.32
CA CYS A 263 -5.15 7.18 -13.15
C CYS A 263 -5.82 8.35 -13.86
N CYS A 264 -6.26 9.34 -13.10
CA CYS A 264 -6.83 10.58 -13.62
C CYS A 264 -5.73 11.64 -13.71
N ILE A 265 -5.44 12.12 -14.92
CA ILE A 265 -4.46 13.18 -15.17
C ILE A 265 -5.22 14.41 -15.70
N ASP A 266 -5.17 15.51 -14.95
CA ASP A 266 -5.70 16.80 -15.39
C ASP A 266 -4.59 17.67 -16.00
N GLU A 267 -4.95 18.66 -16.82
CA GLU A 267 -4.01 19.57 -17.50
C GLU A 267 -2.92 18.84 -18.31
N PHE A 268 -3.31 17.81 -19.06
CA PHE A 268 -2.39 17.00 -19.87
C PHE A 268 -1.58 17.85 -20.88
N ASP A 269 -2.15 18.95 -21.37
CA ASP A 269 -1.49 19.90 -22.27
C ASP A 269 -0.30 20.63 -21.61
N LYS A 270 -0.29 20.74 -20.28
CA LYS A 270 0.76 21.39 -19.49
C LYS A 270 1.88 20.45 -19.07
N MET A 271 1.76 19.16 -19.35
CA MET A 271 2.81 18.18 -19.08
C MET A 271 3.95 18.33 -20.08
N ASP A 272 5.19 18.21 -19.62
CA ASP A 272 6.38 18.25 -20.47
C ASP A 272 6.42 17.04 -21.42
N GLU A 273 6.99 17.23 -22.61
CA GLU A 273 7.06 16.15 -23.61
C GLU A 273 7.84 14.92 -23.12
N ASN A 274 8.89 15.13 -22.32
CA ASN A 274 9.65 14.05 -21.71
C ASN A 274 8.78 13.23 -20.75
N ASP A 275 7.95 13.88 -19.96
CA ASP A 275 7.07 13.20 -19.00
C ASP A 275 5.93 12.46 -19.72
N ARG A 276 5.48 12.97 -20.87
CA ARG A 276 4.52 12.27 -21.74
C ARG A 276 5.07 10.97 -22.33
N THR A 277 6.39 10.85 -22.53
CA THR A 277 6.98 9.59 -23.03
C THR A 277 6.90 8.45 -22.01
N ALA A 278 6.65 8.77 -20.73
CA ALA A 278 6.51 7.79 -19.68
C ALA A 278 5.09 7.17 -19.59
N ILE A 279 4.13 7.67 -20.38
CA ILE A 279 2.73 7.22 -20.46
C ILE A 279 2.56 6.36 -21.72
#